data_AF-A0A839CPN7-F1
#
_entry.id   AF-A0A839CPN7-F1
#
_cell.length_a   1.000
_cell.length_b   1.000
_cell.length_c   1.000
_cell.angle_alpha   90.00
_cell.angle_beta   90.00
_cell.angle_gamma   90.00
#
_symmetry.space_group_name_H-M   'P 1'
#
loop_
_entity.id
_entity.type
_entity.pdbx_description
1 polymer ?
#
loop_
_entity_poly.entity_id
_entity_poly.type
_entity_poly.pdbx_seq_one_letter_code
_entity_poly.pdbx_strand_id
1 'polypeptide(L)'
;MIDFERIVAEQTLEDIILFLTRSENGFGYPQMDRFFSRYKFSVIESGEFMRTFEQMRQKGMVEWGEKMLVKKGLNWQEPKFVTEKKYGIQ
;
A
#
# COMPACT_ATOMS: atom_id res chain seq x y z
N MET A 1 -12.43 -8.94 -10.66
CA MET A 1 -11.42 -7.87 -10.80
C MET A 1 -11.38 -7.12 -9.49
N ILE A 2 -10.20 -6.73 -9.00
CA ILE A 2 -10.09 -6.03 -7.71
C ILE A 2 -10.66 -4.61 -7.84
N ASP A 3 -11.52 -4.22 -6.90
CA ASP A 3 -12.15 -2.89 -6.85
C ASP A 3 -11.26 -1.90 -6.09
N PHE A 4 -10.32 -1.29 -6.81
CA PHE A 4 -9.36 -0.35 -6.23
C PHE A 4 -9.99 0.97 -5.78
N GLU A 5 -11.05 1.42 -6.45
CA GLU A 5 -11.74 2.67 -6.08
C GLU A 5 -12.35 2.53 -4.68
N ARG A 6 -13.04 1.43 -4.41
CA ARG A 6 -13.60 1.16 -3.08
C ARG A 6 -12.55 0.91 -2.02
N ILE A 7 -11.46 0.18 -2.33
CA ILE A 7 -10.34 0.00 -1.39
C ILE A 7 -9.81 1.36 -0.94
N VAL A 8 -9.58 2.27 -1.89
CA VAL A 8 -8.97 3.58 -1.64
C VAL A 8 -9.91 4.52 -0.87
N ALA A 9 -11.21 4.39 -1.09
CA ALA A 9 -12.25 5.16 -0.41
C ALA A 9 -12.52 4.67 1.02
N GLU A 10 -12.47 3.35 1.26
CA GLU A 10 -12.92 2.74 2.53
C GLU A 10 -11.77 2.37 3.48
N GLN A 11 -10.54 2.22 2.98
CA GLN A 11 -9.39 1.76 3.78
C GLN A 11 -8.39 2.87 4.09
N THR A 12 -7.60 2.65 5.15
CA THR A 12 -6.54 3.58 5.55
C THR A 12 -5.38 3.56 4.55
N LEU A 13 -4.60 4.63 4.51
CA LEU A 13 -3.41 4.68 3.66
C LEU A 13 -2.39 3.58 3.99
N GLU A 14 -2.19 3.30 5.29
CA GLU A 14 -1.33 2.20 5.75
C GLU A 14 -1.83 0.84 5.24
N ASP A 15 -3.13 0.55 5.38
CA ASP A 15 -3.73 -0.70 4.89
C ASP A 15 -3.59 -0.87 3.37
N ILE A 16 -3.76 0.21 2.61
CA ILE A 16 -3.60 0.19 1.15
C ILE A 16 -2.14 -0.11 0.80
N ILE A 17 -1.16 0.51 1.46
CA ILE A 17 0.26 0.24 1.22
C ILE A 17 0.61 -1.22 1.57
N LEU A 18 0.13 -1.73 2.71
CA LEU A 18 0.32 -3.14 3.10
C LEU A 18 -0.28 -4.10 2.07
N PHE A 19 -1.45 -3.78 1.53
CA PHE A 19 -2.10 -4.56 0.48
C PHE A 19 -1.28 -4.55 -0.83
N LEU A 20 -0.76 -3.40 -1.24
CA LEU A 20 0.06 -3.28 -2.45
C LEU A 20 1.42 -3.99 -2.33
N THR A 21 1.91 -4.24 -1.11
CA THR A 21 3.15 -4.99 -0.83
C THR A 21 2.94 -6.48 -0.56
N ARG A 22 1.68 -6.97 -0.60
CA ARG A 22 1.35 -8.32 -0.11
C ARG A 22 1.98 -9.47 -0.91
N SER A 23 2.29 -9.25 -2.19
CA SER A 23 2.88 -10.26 -3.07
C SER A 23 4.39 -10.06 -3.18
N GLU A 24 5.15 -11.12 -3.45
CA GLU A 24 6.61 -11.04 -3.68
C GLU A 24 6.96 -10.09 -4.85
N ASN A 25 6.09 -10.03 -5.86
CA ASN A 25 6.13 -9.06 -6.95
C ASN A 25 5.16 -7.89 -6.71
N GLY A 26 5.06 -7.44 -5.46
CA GLY A 26 4.25 -6.30 -5.05
C GLY A 26 4.71 -4.99 -5.69
N PHE A 27 4.05 -3.90 -5.32
CA PHE A 27 4.34 -2.61 -5.93
C PHE A 27 5.67 -2.06 -5.40
N GLY A 28 6.51 -1.58 -6.31
CA GLY A 28 7.58 -0.65 -5.97
C GLY A 28 7.04 0.75 -5.65
N TYR A 29 7.87 1.58 -5.02
CA TYR A 29 7.48 2.93 -4.62
C TYR A 29 7.00 3.79 -5.80
N PRO A 30 7.63 3.76 -7.00
CA PRO A 30 7.11 4.48 -8.17
C PRO A 30 5.75 3.95 -8.66
N GLN A 31 5.46 2.66 -8.45
CA GLN A 31 4.16 2.09 -8.82
C GLN A 31 3.07 2.52 -7.83
N MET A 32 3.40 2.60 -6.53
CA MET A 32 2.51 3.15 -5.51
C MET A 32 2.22 4.64 -5.76
N ASP A 33 3.24 5.42 -6.10
CA ASP A 33 3.09 6.83 -6.45
C ASP A 33 2.10 7.03 -7.61
N ARG A 34 2.26 6.25 -8.69
CA ARG A 34 1.29 6.23 -9.81
C ARG A 34 -0.09 5.75 -9.40
N PHE A 35 -0.17 4.75 -8.52
CA PHE A 35 -1.44 4.22 -8.02
C PHE A 35 -2.21 5.30 -7.26
N PHE A 36 -1.57 5.98 -6.30
CA PHE A 36 -2.19 7.05 -5.54
C PHE A 36 -2.45 8.29 -6.38
N SER A 37 -1.59 8.61 -7.34
CA SER A 37 -1.86 9.69 -8.31
C SER A 37 -3.17 9.46 -9.08
N ARG A 38 -3.51 8.19 -9.37
CA ARG A 38 -4.74 7.81 -10.06
C ARG A 38 -5.96 7.76 -9.14
N TYR A 39 -5.85 7.12 -7.98
CA TYR A 39 -7.02 6.77 -7.15
C TYR A 39 -7.20 7.68 -5.92
N LYS A 40 -6.15 8.38 -5.46
CA LYS A 40 -6.18 9.23 -4.24
C LYS A 40 -5.21 10.41 -4.35
N PHE A 41 -5.30 11.22 -5.41
CA PHE A 41 -4.31 12.26 -5.71
C PHE A 41 -4.00 13.20 -4.52
N SER A 42 -4.98 13.45 -3.64
CA SER A 42 -4.82 14.27 -2.43
C SER A 42 -3.68 13.80 -1.50
N VAL A 43 -3.37 12.50 -1.44
CA VAL A 43 -2.26 12.00 -0.59
C VAL A 43 -0.89 12.22 -1.23
N ILE A 44 -0.84 12.37 -2.56
CA ILE A 44 0.36 12.75 -3.31
C ILE A 44 0.56 14.26 -3.17
N GLU A 45 -0.48 15.05 -3.46
CA GLU A 45 -0.43 16.52 -3.39
C GLU A 45 -0.02 17.03 -2.01
N SER A 46 -0.55 16.43 -0.94
CA SER A 46 -0.23 16.80 0.45
C SER A 46 1.08 16.22 0.98
N GLY A 47 1.76 15.36 0.21
CA GLY A 47 2.92 14.60 0.66
C GLY A 47 2.62 13.63 1.83
N GLU A 48 1.35 13.30 2.06
CA GLU A 48 0.94 12.31 3.07
C GLU A 48 1.50 10.92 2.74
N PHE A 49 1.48 10.52 1.46
CA PHE A 49 2.04 9.24 1.01
C PHE A 49 3.50 9.06 1.45
N MET A 50 4.35 10.04 1.17
CA MET A 50 5.78 9.99 1.53
C MET A 50 5.98 9.88 3.04
N ARG A 51 5.25 10.68 3.82
CA ARG A 51 5.37 10.70 5.29
C ARG A 51 4.89 9.40 5.92
N THR A 52 3.72 8.92 5.51
CA THR A 52 3.16 7.65 5.99
C THR A 52 4.05 6.48 5.61
N PHE A 53 4.57 6.44 4.38
CA PHE A 53 5.49 5.39 3.95
C PHE A 53 6.76 5.33 4.81
N GLU A 54 7.41 6.47 5.07
CA GLU A 54 8.62 6.48 5.91
C GLU A 54 8.32 6.08 7.36
N GLN A 55 7.18 6.50 7.92
CA GLN A 55 6.74 6.04 9.25
C GLN A 55 6.51 4.52 9.29
N MET A 56 5.85 3.96 8.28
CA MET A 56 5.65 2.51 8.16
C MET A 56 6.97 1.75 8.05
N ARG A 57 7.94 2.33 7.33
CA ARG A 57 9.29 1.76 7.20
C ARG A 57 10.04 1.75 8.53
N GLN A 58 9.97 2.85 9.29
CA GLN A 58 10.55 2.95 10.63
C GLN A 58 9.90 1.97 11.61
N LYS A 59 8.58 1.74 11.50
CA LYS A 59 7.84 0.72 12.26
C LYS A 59 8.14 -0.71 11.78
N GLY A 60 8.92 -0.91 10.72
CA GLY A 60 9.21 -2.22 10.15
C GLY A 60 8.02 -2.90 9.47
N MET A 61 6.97 -2.16 9.13
CA MET A 61 5.78 -2.70 8.44
C MET A 61 6.07 -2.98 6.96
N VAL A 62 6.95 -2.18 6.35
CA VAL A 62 7.44 -2.33 4.98
C VAL A 62 8.94 -2.08 4.95
N GLU A 63 9.62 -2.55 3.92
CA GLU A 63 11.05 -2.33 3.74
C GLU A 63 11.42 -2.15 2.26
N TRP A 64 12.60 -1.59 2.01
CA TRP A 64 13.13 -1.46 0.66
C TRP A 64 13.66 -2.80 0.15
N GLY A 65 13.18 -3.20 -1.02
CA GLY A 65 13.76 -4.25 -1.84
C GLY A 65 14.72 -3.71 -2.90
N GLU A 66 15.13 -4.58 -3.81
CA GLU A 66 15.93 -4.19 -4.96
C GLU A 66 15.14 -3.29 -5.92
N LYS A 67 15.83 -2.37 -6.60
CA LYS A 67 15.24 -1.52 -7.65
C LYS A 67 13.98 -0.77 -7.21
N MET A 68 13.95 -0.28 -5.97
CA MET A 68 12.80 0.43 -5.36
C MET A 68 11.52 -0.42 -5.23
N LEU A 69 11.64 -1.75 -5.31
CA LEU A 69 10.57 -2.64 -4.86
C LEU A 69 10.29 -2.36 -3.38
N VAL A 70 9.03 -2.47 -2.96
CA VAL A 70 8.66 -2.42 -1.55
C VAL A 70 8.28 -3.83 -1.11
N LYS A 71 8.95 -4.32 -0.08
CA LYS A 71 8.74 -5.66 0.48
C LYS A 71 8.05 -5.60 1.83
N LYS A 72 7.55 -6.75 2.27
CA LYS A 72 7.04 -6.96 3.63
C LYS A 72 8.19 -6.77 4.62
N GLY A 73 8.02 -5.87 5.59
CA GLY A 73 8.95 -5.75 6.69
C GLY A 73 8.66 -6.77 7.80
N LEU A 74 9.52 -6.81 8.83
CA LEU A 74 9.39 -7.73 9.96
C LEU A 74 8.04 -7.64 10.70
N ASN A 75 7.45 -6.46 10.77
CA ASN A 75 6.16 -6.18 11.41
C ASN A 75 5.01 -6.09 10.40
N TRP A 76 5.19 -6.57 9.18
CA TRP A 76 4.13 -6.61 8.19
C TRP A 76 2.97 -7.49 8.68
N GLN A 77 1.75 -7.01 8.50
CA GLN A 77 0.53 -7.76 8.79
C GLN A 77 -0.44 -7.64 7.62
N GLU A 78 -1.21 -8.70 7.40
CA GLU A 78 -2.20 -8.70 6.33
C GLU A 78 -3.39 -7.79 6.70
N PRO A 79 -3.80 -6.85 5.83
CA PRO A 79 -4.96 -6.01 6.09
C PRO A 79 -6.24 -6.81 6.24
N LYS A 80 -7.10 -6.43 7.20
CA LYS A 80 -8.34 -7.18 7.53
C LYS A 80 -9.24 -7.41 6.32
N PHE A 81 -9.37 -6.44 5.42
CA PHE A 81 -10.25 -6.59 4.27
C PHE A 81 -9.80 -7.67 3.27
N VAL A 82 -8.51 -8.04 3.29
CA VAL A 82 -7.96 -9.14 2.49
C VAL A 82 -8.43 -10.47 3.07
N THR A 83 -8.34 -10.66 4.39
CA THR A 83 -8.80 -11.88 5.06
C THR A 83 -10.33 -12.02 4.98
N GLU A 84 -11.05 -10.91 4.95
CA GLU A 84 -12.51 -10.85 4.73
C GLU A 84 -12.93 -11.03 3.26
N LYS A 85 -11.97 -11.19 2.33
CA LYS A 85 -12.22 -11.36 0.87
C LYS A 85 -13.09 -10.26 0.25
N LYS A 86 -12.93 -9.02 0.72
CA LYS A 86 -13.65 -7.86 0.19
C LYS A 86 -13.09 -7.43 -1.17
N TYR A 87 -13.83 -6.56 -1.86
CA TYR A 87 -13.37 -5.86 -3.07
C TYR A 87 -12.92 -6.77 -4.22
N GLY A 88 -13.45 -7.99 -4.30
CA GLY A 88 -13.10 -8.96 -5.35
C GLY A 88 -11.75 -9.65 -5.16
N ILE A 89 -11.22 -9.65 -3.93
CA ILE A 89 -10.02 -10.41 -3.53
C ILE A 89 -10.44 -11.86 -3.23
N GLN A 90 -9.75 -12.84 -3.82
CA GLN A 90 -10.02 -14.28 -3.64
C GLN A 90 -9.02 -14.93 -2.69
#